data_AF-G7V7V6-F1
#
_entry.id   AF-G7V7V6-F1
#
_cell.length_a   1.000
_cell.length_b   1.000
_cell.length_c   1.000
_cell.angle_alpha   90.00
_cell.angle_beta   90.00
_cell.angle_gamma   90.00
#
_symmetry.space_group_name_H-M   'P 1'
#
loop_
_entity.id
_entity.type
_entity.pdbx_description
1 polymer ?
#
loop_
_entity_poly.entity_id
_entity_poly.type
_entity_poly.pdbx_seq_one_letter_code
_entity_poly.pdbx_strand_id
1 'polypeptide(L)'
;MTSLYQRLKESGNPKAPMEVICDLIEKGKTAKEIANIMGITERWVRTLMKRKKDGLSAKKLLHKKGPRSPHPKRTKPHIEALVIETQQKTNMGPRRLARE
;
A
#
# COMPACT_ATOMS: atom_id res chain seq x y z
N MET A 1 -1.39 -15.20 -5.19
CA MET A 1 -1.42 -13.96 -5.97
C MET A 1 -1.60 -12.72 -5.00
N THR A 2 -0.54 -12.24 -4.28
CA THR A 2 -0.46 -11.01 -3.42
C THR A 2 -1.07 -9.67 -3.90
N SER A 3 -1.91 -9.09 -3.06
CA SER A 3 -2.51 -7.78 -3.32
C SER A 3 -1.48 -6.65 -3.39
N LEU A 4 -1.84 -5.51 -4.02
CA LEU A 4 -1.02 -4.29 -4.02
C LEU A 4 -0.63 -3.90 -2.58
N TYR A 5 -1.57 -4.07 -1.64
CA TYR A 5 -1.30 -3.90 -0.21
C TYR A 5 -0.18 -4.81 0.34
N GLN A 6 -0.16 -6.10 -0.02
CA GLN A 6 0.88 -7.04 0.40
C GLN A 6 2.24 -6.70 -0.22
N ARG A 7 2.27 -6.33 -1.51
CA ARG A 7 3.50 -5.92 -2.19
C ARG A 7 4.11 -4.65 -1.59
N LEU A 8 3.28 -3.65 -1.31
CA LEU A 8 3.72 -2.42 -0.64
C LEU A 8 4.26 -2.68 0.76
N LYS A 9 3.71 -3.69 1.45
CA LYS A 9 4.18 -4.10 2.76
C LYS A 9 5.51 -4.87 2.72
N GLU A 10 5.68 -5.72 1.71
CA GLU A 10 6.91 -6.50 1.47
C GLU A 10 8.06 -5.61 0.95
N SER A 11 7.76 -4.40 0.47
CA SER A 11 8.74 -3.43 -0.05
C SER A 11 9.75 -2.89 0.97
N GLY A 12 9.68 -3.32 2.23
CA GLY A 12 10.53 -2.82 3.31
C GLY A 12 10.18 -1.41 3.78
N ASN A 13 9.39 -0.62 3.02
CA ASN A 13 8.80 0.63 3.50
C ASN A 13 7.43 0.35 4.10
N PRO A 14 7.34 0.40 5.41
CA PRO A 14 6.19 -0.15 6.06
C PRO A 14 5.04 0.92 6.04
N LYS A 15 5.34 2.19 5.69
CA LYS A 15 4.33 3.26 5.55
C LYS A 15 3.68 3.29 4.17
N ALA A 16 4.27 2.65 3.16
CA ALA A 16 3.87 2.74 1.76
C ALA A 16 2.40 2.35 1.49
N PRO A 17 1.83 1.27 2.08
CA PRO A 17 0.41 0.95 1.87
C PRO A 17 -0.51 2.07 2.36
N MET A 18 -0.10 2.79 3.40
CA MET A 18 -0.90 3.83 4.02
C MET A 18 -0.78 5.15 3.30
N GLU A 19 0.37 5.49 2.74
CA GLU A 19 0.52 6.66 1.86
C GLU A 19 -0.38 6.52 0.63
N VAL A 20 -0.36 5.37 -0.05
CA VAL A 20 -1.21 5.14 -1.24
C VAL A 20 -2.70 5.21 -0.90
N ILE A 21 -3.12 4.62 0.23
CA ILE A 21 -4.51 4.71 0.68
C ILE A 21 -4.86 6.17 1.03
N CYS A 22 -3.96 6.91 1.66
CA CYS A 22 -4.17 8.33 1.97
C CYS A 22 -4.38 9.16 0.70
N ASP A 23 -3.55 8.96 -0.32
CA ASP A 23 -3.64 9.68 -1.60
C ASP A 23 -4.96 9.37 -2.32
N LEU A 24 -5.40 8.10 -2.29
CA LEU A 24 -6.69 7.72 -2.89
C LEU A 24 -7.88 8.32 -2.15
N ILE A 25 -7.80 8.44 -0.82
CA ILE A 25 -8.81 9.14 -0.02
C ILE A 25 -8.83 10.64 -0.39
N GLU A 26 -7.66 11.27 -0.53
CA GLU A 26 -7.55 12.70 -0.90
C GLU A 26 -8.07 12.97 -2.32
N LYS A 27 -7.93 12.00 -3.22
CA LYS A 27 -8.54 12.01 -4.56
C LYS A 27 -10.05 11.71 -4.57
N GLY A 28 -10.69 11.63 -3.40
CA GLY A 28 -12.14 11.42 -3.28
C GLY A 28 -12.63 10.02 -3.63
N LYS A 29 -11.76 9.01 -3.63
CA LYS A 29 -12.15 7.63 -3.96
C LYS A 29 -12.95 6.97 -2.85
N THR A 30 -13.96 6.20 -3.25
CA THR A 30 -14.80 5.42 -2.34
C THR A 30 -14.05 4.21 -1.78
N ALA A 31 -14.49 3.70 -0.62
CA ALA A 31 -13.87 2.53 -0.01
C ALA A 31 -13.86 1.29 -0.92
N LYS A 32 -14.90 1.13 -1.76
CA LYS A 32 -15.02 0.05 -2.74
C LYS A 32 -13.99 0.18 -3.87
N GLU A 33 -13.79 1.38 -4.39
CA GLU A 33 -12.76 1.63 -5.41
C GLU A 33 -11.36 1.38 -4.86
N ILE A 34 -11.07 1.87 -3.65
CA ILE A 34 -9.78 1.67 -2.99
C ILE A 34 -9.54 0.18 -2.72
N ALA A 35 -10.57 -0.57 -2.32
CA ALA A 35 -10.48 -2.01 -2.08
C ALA A 35 -10.10 -2.76 -3.35
N ASN A 36 -10.71 -2.40 -4.47
CA ASN A 36 -10.40 -2.95 -5.79
C ASN A 36 -8.96 -2.63 -6.23
N ILE A 37 -8.53 -1.37 -6.04
CA ILE A 37 -7.17 -0.92 -6.39
C ILE A 37 -6.11 -1.61 -5.52
N MET A 38 -6.35 -1.67 -4.21
CA MET A 38 -5.40 -2.18 -3.23
C MET A 38 -5.41 -3.71 -3.10
N GLY A 39 -6.41 -4.38 -3.67
CA GLY A 39 -6.61 -5.83 -3.59
C GLY A 39 -6.92 -6.31 -2.15
N ILE A 40 -7.67 -5.53 -1.39
CA ILE A 40 -8.04 -5.81 0.00
C ILE A 40 -9.55 -5.70 0.17
N THR A 41 -10.07 -6.18 1.30
CA THR A 41 -11.51 -6.06 1.55
C THR A 41 -11.91 -4.62 1.82
N GLU A 42 -13.11 -4.24 1.39
CA GLU A 42 -13.68 -2.92 1.67
C GLU A 42 -13.76 -2.64 3.18
N ARG A 43 -14.05 -3.67 3.99
CA ARG A 43 -14.01 -3.59 5.45
C ARG A 43 -12.62 -3.15 5.96
N TRP A 44 -11.55 -3.64 5.34
CA TRP A 44 -10.19 -3.25 5.70
C TRP A 44 -9.91 -1.80 5.33
N VAL A 45 -10.32 -1.37 4.13
CA VAL A 45 -10.21 0.04 3.71
C VAL A 45 -10.94 0.97 4.69
N ARG A 46 -12.20 0.67 5.04
CA ARG A 46 -12.97 1.47 6.02
C ARG A 46 -12.27 1.55 7.37
N THR A 47 -11.64 0.45 7.78
CA THR A 47 -10.82 0.42 9.01
C THR A 47 -9.61 1.36 8.90
N LEU A 48 -8.94 1.40 7.75
CA LEU A 48 -7.78 2.27 7.51
C LEU A 48 -8.17 3.74 7.37
N MET A 49 -9.28 4.04 6.69
CA MET A 49 -9.87 5.39 6.63
C MET A 49 -10.22 5.90 8.03
N LYS A 50 -10.85 5.07 8.85
CA LYS A 50 -11.15 5.40 10.25
C LYS A 50 -9.86 5.69 11.04
N ARG A 51 -8.83 4.84 10.91
CA ARG A 51 -7.53 5.07 11.57
C ARG A 51 -6.80 6.34 11.10
N LYS A 52 -6.96 6.74 9.83
CA LYS A 52 -6.46 8.03 9.31
C LYS A 52 -7.21 9.19 9.97
N LYS A 53 -8.55 9.11 10.01
CA LYS A 53 -9.41 10.11 10.68
C LYS A 53 -9.07 10.24 12.17
N ASP A 54 -8.70 9.14 12.82
CA ASP A 54 -8.32 9.09 14.24
C ASP A 54 -6.84 9.49 14.49
N GLY A 55 -6.05 9.87 13.47
CA GLY A 55 -4.70 10.41 13.63
C GLY A 55 -3.58 9.42 14.03
N LEU A 56 -3.74 8.12 13.75
CA LEU A 56 -2.76 7.09 14.16
C LEU A 56 -1.44 7.13 13.35
N SER A 57 -0.30 7.12 14.03
CA SER A 57 1.03 7.19 13.39
C SER A 57 1.39 5.96 12.56
N ALA A 58 2.11 6.17 11.44
CA ALA A 58 2.48 5.14 10.47
C ALA A 58 3.27 3.95 11.08
N LYS A 59 3.97 4.15 12.20
CA LYS A 59 4.68 3.10 12.95
C LYS A 59 3.72 2.04 13.53
N LYS A 60 2.51 2.44 13.97
CA LYS A 60 1.48 1.53 14.49
C LYS A 60 0.77 0.72 13.39
N LEU A 61 0.87 1.12 12.12
CA LEU A 61 0.18 0.48 10.98
C LEU A 61 0.86 -0.80 10.50
N LEU A 62 2.07 -1.07 10.98
CA LEU A 62 2.95 -2.11 10.44
C LEU A 62 3.19 -3.31 11.31
N HIS A 63 2.94 -3.16 12.60
CA HIS A 63 3.02 -4.25 13.55
C HIS A 63 1.94 -5.33 13.32
N LYS A 64 0.92 -5.09 12.49
CA LYS A 64 -0.05 -6.16 12.15
C LYS A 64 0.54 -7.06 11.09
N LYS A 65 0.84 -8.33 11.37
CA LYS A 65 1.21 -9.38 10.37
C LYS A 65 0.31 -9.27 9.13
N GLY A 66 0.91 -9.37 7.94
CA GLY A 66 0.16 -9.31 6.67
C GLY A 66 -0.84 -10.46 6.57
N PRO A 67 -1.78 -10.42 5.61
CA PRO A 67 -2.68 -11.55 5.40
C PRO A 67 -1.86 -12.83 5.17
N ARG A 68 -2.19 -13.90 5.90
CA ARG A 68 -1.46 -15.18 5.91
C ARG A 68 -1.47 -15.89 4.54
N SER A 69 -2.38 -15.51 3.64
CA SER A 69 -2.55 -16.10 2.32
C SER A 69 -2.54 -15.02 1.23
N PRO A 70 -1.87 -15.27 0.09
CA PRO A 70 -1.85 -14.34 -1.03
C PRO A 70 -3.18 -14.42 -1.82
N HIS A 71 -3.73 -13.26 -2.23
CA HIS A 71 -4.99 -13.16 -2.98
C HIS A 71 -4.98 -14.02 -4.27
N PRO A 72 -6.10 -14.40 -4.90
CA PRO A 72 -6.08 -15.15 -6.16
C PRO A 72 -5.82 -14.31 -7.42
N LYS A 73 -5.68 -12.97 -7.31
CA LYS A 73 -5.48 -12.01 -8.44
C LYS A 73 -4.22 -11.07 -8.41
N ARG A 74 -3.03 -11.46 -7.91
CA ARG A 74 -1.73 -10.74 -8.05
C ARG A 74 -1.26 -10.61 -9.47
N THR A 75 -0.64 -9.48 -9.67
CA THR A 75 0.42 -9.25 -10.63
C THR A 75 1.34 -10.45 -10.83
N LYS A 76 1.61 -10.80 -12.08
CA LYS A 76 2.48 -11.93 -12.39
C LYS A 76 3.87 -11.76 -11.75
N PRO A 77 4.54 -12.84 -11.31
CA PRO A 77 5.81 -12.77 -10.58
C PRO A 77 6.93 -11.97 -11.25
N HIS A 78 7.00 -11.95 -12.58
CA HIS A 78 8.01 -11.18 -13.31
C HIS A 78 7.83 -9.65 -13.14
N ILE A 79 6.59 -9.17 -13.00
CA ILE A 79 6.28 -7.76 -12.72
C ILE A 79 6.62 -7.41 -11.27
N GLU A 80 6.70 -8.40 -10.40
CA GLU A 80 7.15 -8.23 -9.02
C GLU A 80 8.65 -8.03 -8.90
N ALA A 81 9.42 -8.87 -9.60
CA ALA A 81 10.87 -8.73 -9.66
C ALA A 81 11.28 -7.35 -10.20
N LEU A 82 10.65 -6.89 -11.30
CA LEU A 82 10.93 -5.59 -11.92
C LEU A 82 10.72 -4.41 -10.98
N VAL A 83 9.66 -4.42 -10.18
CA VAL A 83 9.36 -3.32 -9.24
C VAL A 83 10.34 -3.32 -8.07
N ILE A 84 10.72 -4.50 -7.56
CA ILE A 84 11.70 -4.63 -6.47
C ILE A 84 13.08 -4.15 -6.94
N GLU A 85 13.50 -4.59 -8.12
CA GLU A 85 14.80 -4.24 -8.70
C GLU A 85 14.89 -2.73 -8.99
N THR A 86 13.81 -2.13 -9.51
CA THR A 86 13.75 -0.69 -9.76
C THR A 86 13.83 0.09 -8.45
N GLN A 87 13.16 -0.37 -7.39
CA GLN A 87 13.18 0.31 -6.09
C GLN A 87 14.54 0.19 -5.38
N GLN A 88 15.20 -0.97 -5.49
CA GLN A 88 16.56 -1.18 -5.00
C GLN A 88 17.58 -0.30 -5.72
N LYS A 89 17.46 -0.17 -7.05
CA LYS A 89 18.34 0.67 -7.87
C LYS A 89 18.14 2.16 -7.61
N THR A 90 16.90 2.59 -7.39
CA THR A 90 16.60 4.02 -7.26
C THR A 90 16.80 4.56 -5.86
N ASN A 91 16.65 3.76 -4.79
CA ASN A 91 16.79 4.12 -3.36
C ASN A 91 16.25 5.52 -2.96
N MET A 92 15.38 6.11 -3.76
CA MET A 92 14.91 7.49 -3.67
C MET A 92 13.39 7.42 -3.67
N GLY A 93 12.83 7.54 -2.47
CA GLY A 93 11.39 7.68 -2.30
C GLY A 93 10.86 8.93 -3.01
N PRO A 94 9.53 9.02 -3.23
CA PRO A 94 8.89 10.05 -4.04
C PRO A 94 9.05 11.51 -3.55
N ARG A 95 9.72 11.76 -2.41
CA ARG A 95 9.75 13.07 -1.74
C ARG A 95 10.95 13.97 -2.08
N ARG A 96 11.82 13.63 -3.03
CA ARG A 96 12.94 14.52 -3.43
C ARG A 96 12.91 15.05 -4.88
N LEU A 97 12.00 14.58 -5.74
CA LEU A 97 11.84 15.12 -7.10
C LEU A 97 11.05 16.46 -7.15
N ALA A 98 10.65 17.01 -6.01
CA ALA A 98 9.85 18.23 -5.90
C ALA A 98 10.65 19.46 -5.42
N ARG A 99 11.98 19.42 -5.49
CA ARG A 99 12.85 20.58 -5.25
C ARG A 99 13.92 20.64 -6.33
N GLU A 100 13.51 21.07 -7.51
CA GLU A 100 14.34 21.83 -8.46
C GLU A 100 13.54 23.05 -8.88
#